data_AF-A0A660Q724-F1
#
_entry.id   AF-A0A660Q724-F1
#
_cell.length_a   1.000
_cell.length_b   1.000
_cell.length_c   1.000
_cell.angle_alpha   90.00
_cell.angle_beta   90.00
_cell.angle_gamma   90.00
#
_symmetry.space_group_name_H-M   'P 1'
#
loop_
_entity.id
_entity.type
_entity.pdbx_description
1 polymer ?
#
loop_
_entity_poly.entity_id
_entity_poly.type
_entity_poly.pdbx_seq_one_letter_code
_entity_poly.pdbx_strand_id
1 'polypeptide(L)' 'MVEPPGTRFRYNTGWGLWMQPRDMARFGQMYLEGGMWKGKQVVPEEWVRISTANHADAYQHYYNGYQW' A
#
# COMPACT_ATOMS: atom_id res chain seq x y z
N MET A 1 3.19 41.86 -8.25
CA MET A 1 3.38 40.56 -8.91
C MET A 1 2.29 39.63 -8.40
N VAL A 2 1.38 39.19 -9.27
CA VAL A 2 0.22 38.35 -8.92
C VAL A 2 0.58 36.92 -9.30
N GLU A 3 0.56 35.98 -8.35
CA GLU A 3 0.79 34.57 -8.65
C GLU A 3 -0.37 33.99 -9.49
N PRO A 4 -0.11 33.15 -10.50
CA PRO A 4 -1.16 32.52 -11.29
C PRO A 4 -1.88 31.43 -10.46
N PRO A 5 -3.19 31.21 -10.65
CA PRO A 5 -3.94 30.20 -9.91
C PRO A 5 -3.53 28.79 -10.37
N GLY A 6 -2.50 28.23 -9.73
CA GLY A 6 -2.09 26.85 -9.92
C GLY A 6 -3.12 25.90 -9.31
N THR A 7 -3.76 25.09 -10.15
CA THR A 7 -4.64 24.00 -9.72
C THR A 7 -3.85 23.01 -8.87
N ARG A 8 -4.02 23.08 -7.55
CA ARG A 8 -3.31 22.21 -6.61
C ARG A 8 -3.99 20.84 -6.58
N PHE A 9 -3.50 19.88 -7.37
CA PHE A 9 -3.91 18.49 -7.25
C PHE A 9 -3.50 17.96 -5.87
N ARG A 10 -4.49 17.69 -5.02
CA ARG A 10 -4.27 16.98 -3.74
C ARG A 10 -4.33 15.49 -4.03
N TYR A 11 -3.17 14.82 -3.98
CA TYR A 11 -3.10 13.36 -4.05
C TYR A 11 -3.24 12.80 -2.63
N ASN A 12 -4.30 12.02 -2.39
CA ASN A 12 -4.48 11.30 -1.13
C ASN A 12 -3.83 9.91 -1.28
N THR A 13 -2.51 9.82 -1.04
CA THR A 13 -1.74 8.57 -1.19
C THR A 13 -1.58 7.78 0.11
N GLY A 14 -1.81 8.42 1.27
CA GLY A 14 -1.68 7.77 2.58
C GLY A 14 -3.00 7.41 3.26
N TRP A 15 -4.14 7.86 2.74
CA TRP A 15 -5.46 7.67 3.36
C TRP A 15 -6.60 7.87 2.35
N GLY A 16 -7.82 7.47 2.71
CA GLY A 16 -9.03 7.72 1.90
C GLY A 16 -9.39 6.61 0.91
N LEU A 17 -8.69 5.48 0.92
CA LEU A 17 -9.08 4.29 0.16
C LEU A 17 -10.32 3.64 0.78
N TRP A 18 -11.40 3.55 0.00
CA TRP A 18 -12.65 2.87 0.39
C TRP A 18 -12.86 1.62 -0.47
N MET A 19 -13.04 0.47 0.18
CA MET A 19 -13.23 -0.82 -0.48
C MET A 19 -14.18 -1.71 0.33
N GLN A 20 -14.92 -2.59 -0.34
CA GLN A 20 -15.67 -3.63 0.37
C GLN A 20 -14.70 -4.66 0.99
N PRO A 21 -15.04 -5.32 2.11
CA PRO A 21 -14.19 -6.35 2.70
C PRO A 21 -13.80 -7.46 1.72
N ARG A 22 -14.68 -7.79 0.78
CA ARG A 22 -14.41 -8.79 -0.27
C ARG A 22 -13.33 -8.33 -1.23
N ASP A 23 -13.24 -7.03 -1.52
CA ASP A 23 -12.20 -6.48 -2.40
C ASP A 23 -10.85 -6.44 -1.69
N MET A 24 -10.83 -6.12 -0.39
CA MET A 24 -9.63 -6.28 0.45
C MET A 24 -9.13 -7.73 0.45
N ALA A 25 -10.03 -8.70 0.56
CA ALA A 25 -9.68 -10.12 0.50
C ALA A 25 -9.09 -10.51 -0.86
N ARG A 26 -9.62 -9.97 -1.98
CA ARG A 26 -9.05 -10.20 -3.32
C ARG A 26 -7.65 -9.62 -3.46
N PHE A 27 -7.41 -8.43 -2.90
CA PHE A 27 -6.08 -7.81 -2.87
C PHE A 27 -5.09 -8.70 -2.10
N GLY A 28 -5.47 -9.16 -0.91
CA GLY A 28 -4.66 -10.10 -0.12
C GLY A 28 -4.38 -11.40 -0.88
N GLN A 29 -5.41 -11.98 -1.51
CA GLN A 29 -5.25 -13.20 -2.32
C GLN A 29 -4.29 -13.00 -3.48
N MET A 30 -4.36 -11.86 -4.18
CA MET A 30 -3.40 -11.55 -5.25
C MET A 30 -1.96 -11.46 -4.70
N TYR A 31 -1.76 -10.87 -3.52
CA TYR A 31 -0.44 -10.87 -2.86
C TYR A 31 0.04 -12.29 -2.53
N LEU A 32 -0.85 -13.16 -2.04
CA LEU A 32 -0.52 -14.58 -1.76
C LEU A 32 -0.21 -15.36 -3.04
N GLU A 33 -0.81 -14.98 -4.17
CA GLU A 33 -0.57 -15.55 -5.50
C GLU A 33 0.60 -14.87 -6.23
N GLY A 34 1.54 -14.24 -5.52
CA GLY A 34 2.74 -13.66 -6.14
C GLY A 34 2.44 -12.48 -7.07
N GLY A 35 1.35 -11.74 -6.81
CA GLY A 35 0.93 -10.58 -7.61
C GLY A 35 0.08 -10.93 -8.83
N MET A 36 -0.32 -12.19 -8.96
CA MET A 36 -1.26 -12.65 -9.98
C MET A 36 -2.70 -12.48 -9.53
N TRP A 37 -3.57 -12.07 -10.46
CA TRP A 37 -5.00 -12.11 -10.25
C TRP A 37 -5.68 -12.64 -11.50
N LYS A 38 -6.47 -13.71 -11.35
CA LYS A 38 -7.20 -14.35 -12.46
C LYS A 38 -6.32 -14.63 -13.68
N GLY A 39 -5.09 -15.11 -13.45
CA GLY A 39 -4.14 -15.46 -14.52
C GLY A 39 -3.43 -14.27 -15.16
N LYS A 40 -3.59 -13.05 -14.65
CA LYS A 40 -2.87 -11.85 -15.11
C LYS A 40 -1.93 -11.33 -14.04
N GLN A 41 -0.69 -11.01 -14.41
CA GLN A 41 0.25 -10.34 -13.53
C GLN A 41 -0.19 -8.89 -13.35
N VAL A 42 -0.60 -8.54 -12.13
CA VAL A 42 -1.01 -7.16 -11.79
C VAL A 42 0.18 -6.40 -11.20
N VAL A 43 0.96 -7.07 -10.36
CA VAL A 43 2.15 -6.54 -9.70
C VAL A 43 3.26 -7.57 -9.85
N PRO A 44 4.52 -7.22 -10.18
CA PRO A 44 5.59 -8.20 -10.32
C PRO A 44 5.79 -9.06 -9.06
N GLU A 45 6.06 -10.36 -9.23
CA GLU A 45 6.29 -11.28 -8.11
C GLU A 45 7.44 -10.80 -7.20
N GLU A 46 8.52 -10.29 -7.81
CA GLU A 46 9.65 -9.73 -7.08
C GLU A 46 9.25 -8.53 -6.21
N TRP A 47 8.28 -7.72 -6.65
CA TRP A 47 7.77 -6.63 -5.84
C TRP A 47 6.97 -7.14 -4.64
N VAL A 48 6.17 -8.20 -4.79
CA VAL A 48 5.49 -8.84 -3.66
C VAL A 48 6.51 -9.32 -2.63
N ARG A 49 7.58 -9.98 -3.09
CA ARG A 49 8.67 -10.47 -2.22
C ARG A 49 9.37 -9.32 -1.49
N ILE A 50 9.77 -8.27 -2.20
CA ILE A 50 10.46 -7.12 -1.60
C ILE A 50 9.51 -6.38 -0.65
N SER A 51 8.28 -6.06 -1.06
CA SER A 51 7.36 -5.24 -0.26
C SER A 51 6.88 -5.90 1.04
N THR A 52 7.00 -7.21 1.15
CA THR A 52 6.63 -7.98 2.36
C THR A 52 7.84 -8.45 3.17
N ALA A 53 9.06 -8.20 2.69
CA ALA A 53 10.27 -8.47 3.46
C ALA A 53 10.35 -7.57 4.69
N ASN A 54 11.01 -8.04 5.74
CA ASN A 54 11.39 -7.19 6.85
C ASN A 54 12.48 -6.20 6.38
N HIS A 55 12.19 -4.90 6.45
CA HIS A 55 13.13 -3.83 6.09
C HIS A 55 13.74 -3.12 7.29
N ALA A 56 13.26 -3.41 8.50
CA ALA A 56 13.77 -2.81 9.74
C ALA A 56 13.52 -3.74 10.94
N ASP A 57 14.59 -4.16 11.61
CA ASP A 57 14.49 -4.87 12.88
C ASP A 57 14.05 -3.92 14.00
N ALA A 58 12.74 -3.84 14.22
CA ALA A 58 12.15 -3.10 15.32
C ALA A 58 12.25 -3.86 16.66
N TYR A 59 13.45 -4.30 17.06
CA TYR A 59 13.73 -4.79 18.41
C TYR A 59 14.37 -3.68 19.26
N GLN A 60 13.59 -2.64 19.55
CA GLN A 60 13.93 -1.64 20.58
C GLN A 60 12.63 -1.26 21.30
N HIS A 61 12.29 -2.03 22.35
CA HIS A 61 11.54 -1.61 23.55
C HIS A 61 10.69 -0.33 23.50
N TYR A 62 9.67 -0.25 22.64
CA TYR A 62 8.61 0.75 22.78
C TYR A 62 7.25 0.07 22.79
N TYR A 63 6.87 -0.39 23.99
CA TYR A 63 5.47 -0.50 24.35
C TYR A 63 4.85 0.89 24.25
N ASN A 64 4.22 1.17 23.12
CA ASN A 64 3.07 2.06 22.96
C ASN A 64 2.56 1.90 21.53
N GLY A 65 1.65 0.93 21.36
CA GLY A 65 1.03 0.53 20.09
C GLY A 65 -0.02 1.53 19.59
N TYR A 66 0.37 2.80 19.46
CA TYR A 66 -0.41 3.79 18.73
C TYR A 66 0.53 4.57 17.81
N GLN A 67 0.90 3.94 16.71
CA GLN A 67 1.35 4.66 15.52
C GLN A 67 0.44 4.25 14.36
N TRP A 68 -0.26 5.24 13.84
CA TRP A 68 -0.89 5.28 12.52
C TRP A 68 -0.26 6.45 11.76
#